data_AF-A0A1G2WMD3-F1
#
_entry.id   AF-A0A1G2WMD3-F1
#
_cell.length_a   1.000
_cell.length_b   1.000
_cell.length_c   1.000
_cell.angle_alpha   90.00
_cell.angle_beta   90.00
_cell.angle_gamma   90.00
#
_symmetry.space_group_name_H-M   'P 1'
#
loop_
_entity.id
_entity.type
_entity.pdbx_description
1 polymer ?
#
loop_
_entity_poly.entity_id
_entity_poly.type
_entity_poly.pdbx_seq_one_letter_code
_entity_poly.pdbx_strand_id
1 'polypeptide(L)'
;MDNLYSFVYRGILTEESLDKVGRQRRKHFGAADAAQLQKALSFDLLDQDCLADAQFMSSVYCVIHAFENMVRILVTKAMAEHHGEAWWSKVPDRIQKTVKSRMDEDAKFRWHGARGTSEMNYCDFGDLSSIIVTNWDVFESLLVNLEWAKGVLNTLEKSRNIVMHGGRLSKEDIERVGMNIRDWIRQAG
;
A
#
# COMPACT_ATOMS: atom_id res chain seq x y z
N MET A 1 14.24 -38.88 13.39
CA MET A 1 13.48 -37.71 13.89
C MET A 1 14.37 -36.71 14.63
N ASP A 2 15.39 -37.15 15.36
CA ASP A 2 16.24 -36.29 16.21
C ASP A 2 16.98 -35.14 15.50
N ASN A 3 17.49 -35.39 14.28
CA ASN A 3 18.20 -34.36 13.51
C ASN A 3 17.29 -33.22 13.04
N LEU A 4 16.00 -33.49 12.80
CA LEU A 4 15.05 -32.45 12.37
C LEU A 4 14.72 -31.51 13.52
N TYR A 5 14.49 -32.06 14.72
CA TYR A 5 14.30 -31.27 15.93
C TYR A 5 15.53 -30.43 16.25
N SER A 6 16.72 -31.02 16.22
CA SER A 6 17.98 -30.30 16.43
C SER A 6 18.15 -29.15 15.42
N PHE A 7 17.84 -29.38 14.15
CA PHE A 7 17.88 -28.35 13.10
C PHE A 7 16.89 -27.21 13.36
N VAL A 8 15.62 -27.54 13.67
CA VAL A 8 14.58 -26.54 13.97
C VAL A 8 14.94 -25.72 15.22
N TYR A 9 15.38 -26.37 16.30
CA TYR A 9 15.78 -25.68 17.53
C TYR A 9 17.00 -24.78 17.33
N ARG A 10 17.99 -25.21 16.55
CA ARG A 10 19.12 -24.34 16.16
C ARG A 10 18.64 -23.14 15.36
N GLY A 11 17.67 -23.31 14.46
CA GLY A 11 17.04 -22.21 13.74
C GLY A 11 16.40 -21.19 14.67
N ILE A 12 15.56 -21.66 15.61
CA ILE A 12 14.88 -20.81 16.60
C ILE A 12 15.90 -20.08 17.50
N LEU A 13 16.90 -20.80 18.04
CA LEU A 13 17.95 -20.21 18.88
C LEU A 13 18.79 -19.18 18.12
N THR A 14 19.00 -19.40 16.81
CA THR A 14 19.72 -18.46 15.95
C THR A 14 18.87 -17.21 15.71
N GLU A 15 17.56 -17.33 15.47
CA GLU A 15 16.67 -16.16 15.37
C GLU A 15 16.70 -15.33 16.66
N GLU A 16 16.51 -15.95 17.81
CA GLU A 16 16.56 -15.28 19.12
C GLU A 16 17.91 -14.60 19.39
N SER A 17 19.01 -15.25 19.01
CA SER A 17 20.36 -14.67 19.17
C SER A 17 20.56 -13.47 18.25
N LEU A 18 20.08 -13.53 17.00
CA LEU A 18 20.15 -12.42 16.05
C LEU A 18 19.30 -11.23 16.49
N ASP A 19 18.11 -11.49 17.05
CA ASP A 19 17.22 -10.44 17.56
C ASP A 19 17.84 -9.74 18.78
N LYS A 20 18.51 -10.47 19.69
CA LYS A 20 19.27 -9.89 20.82
C LYS A 20 20.43 -8.99 20.40
N VAL A 21 21.08 -9.28 19.27
CA VAL A 21 22.21 -8.49 18.74
C VAL A 21 21.71 -7.29 17.91
N GLY A 22 20.39 -7.06 17.88
CA GLY A 22 19.80 -5.87 17.24
C GLY A 22 19.77 -5.96 15.72
N ARG A 23 19.61 -7.17 15.16
CA ARG A 23 19.42 -7.35 13.72
C ARG A 23 18.32 -6.42 13.24
N GLN A 24 18.62 -5.58 12.24
CA GLN A 24 17.59 -4.86 11.51
C GLN A 24 16.81 -5.87 10.65
N ARG A 25 15.76 -6.47 11.21
CA ARG A 25 14.74 -7.16 10.40
C ARG A 25 14.11 -6.11 9.48
N ARG A 26 13.84 -6.47 8.22
CA ARG A 26 12.76 -5.78 7.47
C ARG A 26 11.53 -5.81 8.39
N LYS A 27 10.81 -4.69 8.54
CA LYS A 27 9.61 -4.60 9.40
C LYS A 27 8.77 -5.86 9.23
N HIS A 28 8.76 -6.72 10.25
CA HIS A 28 8.07 -8.00 10.23
C HIS A 28 6.96 -7.90 11.25
N PHE A 29 5.72 -8.06 10.80
CA PHE A 29 4.55 -8.15 11.66
C PHE A 29 4.31 -9.62 11.96
N GLY A 30 4.67 -10.06 13.16
CA GLY A 30 4.59 -11.46 13.56
C GLY A 30 3.27 -11.82 14.26
N ALA A 31 3.09 -13.12 14.54
CA ALA A 31 1.92 -13.61 15.27
C ALA A 31 1.80 -13.02 16.70
N ALA A 32 2.93 -12.78 17.36
CA ALA A 32 2.96 -12.15 18.68
C ALA A 32 2.47 -10.69 18.63
N ASP A 33 2.95 -9.91 17.66
CA ASP A 33 2.52 -8.53 17.44
C ASP A 33 1.02 -8.46 17.11
N ALA A 34 0.55 -9.39 16.27
CA ALA A 34 -0.86 -9.51 15.93
C ALA A 34 -1.72 -9.79 17.17
N ALA A 35 -1.34 -10.73 18.02
CA ALA A 35 -2.08 -11.06 19.23
C ALA A 35 -2.11 -9.88 20.22
N GLN A 36 -0.99 -9.17 20.38
CA GLN A 36 -0.92 -7.98 21.22
C GLN A 36 -1.83 -6.87 20.70
N LEU A 37 -1.84 -6.64 19.39
CA LEU A 37 -2.69 -5.65 18.74
C LEU A 37 -4.18 -6.00 18.87
N GLN A 38 -4.54 -7.27 18.63
CA GLN A 38 -5.92 -7.75 18.77
C GLN A 38 -6.46 -7.54 20.19
N LYS A 39 -5.63 -7.81 21.21
CA LYS A 39 -5.98 -7.54 22.61
C LYS A 39 -6.14 -6.05 22.88
N ALA A 40 -5.26 -5.21 22.34
CA ALA A 40 -5.34 -3.76 22.52
C ALA A 40 -6.56 -3.15 21.82
N LEU A 41 -7.05 -3.78 20.74
CA LEU A 41 -8.23 -3.37 19.98
C LEU A 41 -9.53 -4.03 20.46
N SER A 42 -9.50 -4.82 21.54
CA SER A 42 -10.66 -5.46 22.16
C SER A 42 -11.50 -6.29 21.17
N PHE A 43 -10.85 -7.12 20.36
CA PHE A 43 -11.52 -7.98 19.37
C PHE A 43 -12.59 -8.89 20.00
N ASP A 44 -12.43 -9.26 21.26
CA ASP A 44 -13.35 -10.07 22.05
C ASP A 44 -14.71 -9.39 22.30
N LEU A 45 -14.79 -8.06 22.17
CA LEU A 45 -16.02 -7.29 22.33
C LEU A 45 -16.82 -7.12 21.03
N LEU A 46 -16.26 -7.56 19.89
CA LEU A 46 -16.86 -7.40 18.57
C LEU A 46 -17.71 -8.61 18.18
N ASP A 47 -18.67 -8.37 17.29
CA ASP A 47 -19.42 -9.44 16.63
C ASP A 47 -18.47 -10.34 15.82
N GLN A 48 -18.57 -11.65 16.04
CA GLN A 48 -17.59 -12.61 15.51
C GLN A 48 -17.72 -12.78 13.99
N ASP A 49 -18.92 -12.67 13.43
CA ASP A 49 -19.13 -12.79 11.99
C ASP A 49 -18.62 -11.54 11.27
N CYS A 50 -18.93 -10.34 11.80
CA CYS A 50 -18.34 -9.09 11.31
C CYS A 50 -16.82 -9.09 11.40
N LEU A 51 -16.26 -9.63 12.49
CA LEU A 51 -14.82 -9.70 12.70
C LEU A 51 -14.15 -10.66 11.72
N ALA A 52 -14.72 -11.84 11.49
CA ALA A 52 -14.22 -12.80 10.52
C ALA A 52 -14.20 -12.21 9.09
N ASP A 53 -15.24 -11.48 8.72
CA ASP A 53 -15.33 -10.78 7.44
C ASP A 53 -14.28 -9.68 7.30
N ALA A 54 -14.08 -8.88 8.35
CA ALA A 54 -13.04 -7.85 8.38
C ALA A 54 -11.63 -8.47 8.29
N GLN A 55 -11.38 -9.58 8.99
CA GLN A 55 -10.11 -10.31 8.91
C GLN A 55 -9.87 -10.86 7.51
N PHE A 56 -10.88 -11.43 6.87
CA PHE A 56 -10.79 -11.89 5.48
C PHE A 56 -10.42 -10.73 4.55
N MET A 57 -11.13 -9.61 4.64
CA MET A 57 -10.87 -8.43 3.80
C MET A 57 -9.56 -7.70 4.12
N SER A 58 -9.00 -7.87 5.33
CA SER A 58 -7.73 -7.27 5.73
C SER A 58 -6.55 -7.70 4.83
N SER A 59 -6.59 -8.94 4.34
CA SER A 59 -5.56 -9.45 3.41
C SER A 59 -5.62 -8.75 2.06
N VAL A 60 -6.83 -8.50 1.56
CA VAL A 60 -7.07 -7.75 0.32
C VAL A 60 -6.64 -6.30 0.49
N TYR A 61 -7.02 -5.69 1.62
CA TYR A 61 -6.59 -4.33 1.99
C TYR A 61 -5.06 -4.22 1.99
N CYS A 62 -4.37 -5.17 2.63
CA CYS A 62 -2.91 -5.19 2.73
C CYS A 62 -2.25 -5.15 1.34
N VAL A 63 -2.72 -5.99 0.42
CA VAL A 63 -2.20 -6.05 -0.96
C VAL A 63 -2.45 -4.76 -1.73
N ILE A 64 -3.68 -4.21 -1.65
CA ILE A 64 -4.03 -2.94 -2.32
C ILE A 64 -3.22 -1.78 -1.75
N HIS A 65 -3.08 -1.70 -0.42
CA HIS A 65 -2.30 -0.67 0.25
C HIS A 65 -0.83 -0.74 -0.12
N ALA A 66 -0.24 -1.94 -0.16
CA ALA A 66 1.13 -2.13 -0.59
C ALA A 66 1.32 -1.70 -2.04
N PHE A 67 0.43 -2.12 -2.94
CA PHE A 67 0.47 -1.74 -4.35
C PHE A 67 0.33 -0.23 -4.56
N GLU A 68 -0.61 0.42 -3.88
CA GLU A 68 -0.79 1.88 -3.95
C GLU A 68 0.49 2.62 -3.58
N ASN A 69 1.18 2.20 -2.51
CA ASN A 69 2.46 2.78 -2.13
C ASN A 69 3.58 2.50 -3.15
N MET A 70 3.59 1.32 -3.78
CA MET A 70 4.53 1.03 -4.87
C MET A 70 4.31 1.97 -6.06
N VAL A 71 3.06 2.24 -6.44
CA VAL A 71 2.74 3.20 -7.50
C VAL A 71 3.14 4.62 -7.09
N ARG A 72 2.91 5.04 -5.84
CA ARG A 72 3.40 6.34 -5.34
C ARG A 72 4.90 6.50 -5.49
N ILE A 73 5.66 5.46 -5.13
CA ILE A 73 7.12 5.44 -5.26
C ILE A 73 7.52 5.55 -6.74
N LEU A 74 6.90 4.75 -7.62
CA LEU A 74 7.16 4.79 -9.06
C LEU A 74 6.92 6.19 -9.63
N VAL A 75 5.74 6.77 -9.37
CA VAL A 75 5.36 8.11 -9.85
C VAL A 75 6.33 9.16 -9.32
N THR A 76 6.66 9.12 -8.03
CA THR A 76 7.58 10.09 -7.42
C THR A 76 8.97 10.02 -8.08
N LYS A 77 9.50 8.81 -8.28
CA LYS A 77 10.82 8.60 -8.90
C LYS A 77 10.84 9.05 -10.35
N ALA A 78 9.90 8.57 -11.16
CA ALA A 78 9.85 8.88 -12.59
C ALA A 78 9.68 10.39 -12.84
N MET A 79 8.79 11.04 -12.09
CA MET A 79 8.58 12.49 -12.18
C MET A 79 9.81 13.27 -11.74
N ALA A 80 10.47 12.87 -10.65
CA ALA A 80 11.69 13.52 -10.16
C ALA A 80 12.88 13.32 -11.12
N GLU A 81 13.01 12.16 -11.75
CA GLU A 81 14.06 11.88 -12.74
C GLU A 81 13.90 12.74 -14.00
N HIS A 82 12.66 12.92 -14.47
CA HIS A 82 12.40 13.69 -15.70
C HIS A 82 12.36 15.21 -15.48
N HIS A 83 11.80 15.67 -14.36
CA HIS A 83 11.57 17.10 -14.10
C HIS A 83 12.43 17.69 -12.97
N GLY A 84 13.28 16.90 -12.31
CA GLY A 84 14.12 17.34 -11.20
C GLY A 84 13.31 17.68 -9.94
N GLU A 85 13.87 18.51 -9.06
CA GLU A 85 13.24 18.89 -7.78
C GLU A 85 11.89 19.62 -7.95
N ALA A 86 11.68 20.30 -9.07
CA ALA A 86 10.44 21.03 -9.36
C ALA A 86 9.31 20.13 -9.94
N TRP A 87 9.46 18.81 -9.91
CA TRP A 87 8.49 17.88 -10.51
C TRP A 87 7.06 18.06 -9.99
N TRP A 88 6.88 18.46 -8.73
CA TRP A 88 5.54 18.67 -8.15
C TRP A 88 4.75 19.75 -8.90
N SER A 89 5.41 20.76 -9.47
CA SER A 89 4.71 21.80 -10.24
C SER A 89 4.17 21.28 -11.59
N LYS A 90 4.53 20.06 -12.00
CA LYS A 90 4.01 19.38 -13.21
C LYS A 90 2.83 18.47 -12.93
N VAL A 91 2.52 18.22 -11.66
CA VAL A 91 1.30 17.53 -11.25
C VAL A 91 0.07 18.38 -11.63
N PRO A 92 -1.05 17.80 -12.08
CA PRO A 92 -2.25 18.58 -12.40
C PRO A 92 -2.68 19.55 -11.30
N ASP A 93 -2.97 20.80 -11.66
CA ASP A 93 -3.34 21.89 -10.71
C ASP A 93 -4.48 21.51 -9.75
N ARG A 94 -5.46 20.73 -10.24
CA ARG A 94 -6.57 20.24 -9.43
C ARG A 94 -6.06 19.42 -8.24
N ILE A 95 -5.08 18.53 -8.48
CA ILE A 95 -4.50 17.65 -7.47
C ILE A 95 -3.66 18.47 -6.51
N GLN A 96 -2.83 19.39 -7.01
CA GLN A 96 -2.03 20.28 -6.16
C GLN A 96 -2.92 21.07 -5.16
N LYS A 97 -4.04 21.62 -5.63
CA LYS A 97 -5.00 22.35 -4.78
C LYS A 97 -5.66 21.46 -3.74
N THR A 98 -6.11 20.27 -4.13
CA THR A 98 -6.72 19.29 -3.21
C THR A 98 -5.74 18.85 -2.14
N VAL A 99 -4.49 18.52 -2.53
CA VAL A 99 -3.43 18.14 -1.61
C VAL A 99 -3.12 19.26 -0.62
N LYS A 100 -2.99 20.49 -1.11
CA LYS A 100 -2.76 21.65 -0.24
C LYS A 100 -3.89 21.82 0.79
N SER A 101 -5.15 21.72 0.37
CA SER A 101 -6.29 21.79 1.30
C SER A 101 -6.20 20.73 2.39
N ARG A 102 -5.87 19.48 2.03
CA ARG A 102 -5.75 18.38 2.99
C ARG A 102 -4.58 18.57 3.95
N MET A 103 -3.45 19.09 3.48
CA MET A 103 -2.31 19.42 4.34
C MET A 103 -2.66 20.54 5.33
N ASP A 104 -3.35 21.58 4.86
CA ASP A 104 -3.80 22.70 5.70
C ASP A 104 -4.86 22.26 6.72
N GLU A 105 -5.71 21.28 6.38
CA GLU A 105 -6.67 20.64 7.28
C GLU A 105 -5.98 19.80 8.35
N ASP A 106 -5.07 18.89 7.98
CA ASP A 106 -4.31 18.07 8.92
C ASP A 106 -3.48 18.93 9.89
N ALA A 107 -2.91 20.05 9.42
CA ALA A 107 -2.13 20.98 10.24
C ALA A 107 -2.95 21.63 11.38
N LYS A 108 -4.28 21.68 11.27
CA LYS A 108 -5.17 22.19 12.33
C LYS A 108 -5.29 21.21 13.50
N PHE A 109 -5.10 19.91 13.26
CA PHE A 109 -5.34 18.84 14.24
C PHE A 109 -4.05 18.21 14.76
N ARG A 110 -3.23 19.00 15.47
CA ARG A 110 -1.92 18.57 15.99
C ARG A 110 -1.95 17.37 16.96
N TRP A 111 -3.11 17.02 17.49
CA TRP A 111 -3.27 15.89 18.41
C TRP A 111 -3.42 14.54 17.70
N HIS A 112 -3.62 14.53 16.37
CA HIS A 112 -3.77 13.34 15.55
C HIS A 112 -2.57 13.21 14.59
N GLY A 113 -2.21 11.98 14.22
CA GLY A 113 -1.17 11.75 13.21
C GLY A 113 -1.57 12.33 11.86
N ALA A 114 -0.65 13.05 11.21
CA ALA A 114 -0.79 13.53 9.85
C ALA A 114 -0.47 12.42 8.83
N ARG A 115 -1.00 12.52 7.61
CA ARG A 115 -0.79 11.50 6.54
C ARG A 115 0.67 11.34 6.12
N GLY A 116 1.51 12.33 6.40
CA GLY A 116 2.95 12.29 6.20
C GLY A 116 3.52 13.68 5.92
N THR A 117 4.79 13.73 5.50
CA THR A 117 5.55 14.98 5.31
C THR A 117 5.57 15.48 3.86
N SER A 118 5.46 14.60 2.87
CA SER A 118 5.45 14.97 1.44
C SER A 118 4.04 15.05 0.87
N GLU A 119 3.86 15.90 -0.14
CA GLU A 119 2.62 16.12 -0.88
C GLU A 119 2.06 14.81 -1.47
N MET A 120 2.94 13.91 -1.93
CA MET A 120 2.56 12.59 -2.45
C MET A 120 1.77 11.75 -1.42
N ASN A 121 1.93 11.96 -0.12
CA ASN A 121 1.17 11.21 0.90
C ASN A 121 -0.30 11.65 0.98
N TYR A 122 -0.64 12.80 0.39
CA TYR A 122 -1.98 13.40 0.42
C TYR A 122 -2.75 13.18 -0.89
N CYS A 123 -2.09 12.69 -1.94
CA CYS A 123 -2.76 12.21 -3.17
C CYS A 123 -3.62 10.97 -2.84
N ASP A 124 -4.74 10.76 -3.53
CA ASP A 124 -5.45 9.48 -3.49
C ASP A 124 -5.03 8.57 -4.66
N PHE A 125 -5.51 7.32 -4.65
CA PHE A 125 -5.22 6.35 -5.72
C PHE A 125 -5.57 6.88 -7.12
N GLY A 126 -6.75 7.48 -7.29
CA GLY A 126 -7.18 8.07 -8.56
C GLY A 126 -6.34 9.28 -9.01
N ASP A 127 -5.71 10.00 -8.07
CA ASP A 127 -4.79 11.08 -8.40
C ASP A 127 -3.51 10.53 -9.05
N LEU A 128 -3.02 9.37 -8.62
CA LEU A 128 -1.86 8.71 -9.23
C LEU A 128 -2.12 8.35 -10.70
N SER A 129 -3.29 7.79 -10.99
CA SER A 129 -3.75 7.52 -12.36
C SER A 129 -3.79 8.81 -13.19
N SER A 130 -4.34 9.88 -12.63
CA SER A 130 -4.42 11.18 -13.29
C SER A 130 -3.04 11.78 -13.58
N ILE A 131 -2.09 11.68 -12.64
CA ILE A 131 -0.71 12.16 -12.81
C ILE A 131 -0.04 11.41 -13.97
N ILE A 132 -0.16 10.08 -14.00
CA ILE A 132 0.42 9.23 -15.05
C ILE A 132 -0.16 9.59 -16.42
N VAL A 133 -1.49 9.76 -16.50
CA VAL A 133 -2.16 10.06 -17.77
C VAL A 133 -1.80 11.45 -18.30
N THR A 134 -1.70 12.45 -17.42
CA THR A 134 -1.37 13.83 -17.85
C THR A 134 0.09 13.98 -18.25
N ASN A 135 1.01 13.24 -17.63
CA ASN A 135 2.45 13.32 -17.88
C ASN A 135 2.94 12.04 -18.58
N TRP A 136 2.21 11.57 -19.60
CA TRP A 136 2.47 10.27 -20.23
C TRP A 136 3.88 10.13 -20.82
N ASP A 137 4.46 11.23 -21.29
CA ASP A 137 5.84 11.30 -21.78
C ASP A 137 6.87 10.81 -20.75
N VAL A 138 6.59 10.98 -19.46
CA VAL A 138 7.44 10.50 -18.35
C VAL A 138 7.35 8.97 -18.20
N PHE A 139 6.21 8.37 -18.53
CA PHE A 139 5.91 6.96 -18.23
C PHE A 139 5.97 6.04 -19.45
N GLU A 140 6.09 6.59 -20.66
CA GLU A 140 6.07 5.84 -21.92
C GLU A 140 7.15 4.74 -21.98
N SER A 141 8.33 4.99 -21.39
CA SER A 141 9.41 3.99 -21.34
C SER A 141 9.26 2.95 -20.23
N LEU A 142 8.37 3.18 -19.27
CA LEU A 142 8.18 2.33 -18.08
C LEU A 142 6.94 1.43 -18.20
N LEU A 143 5.90 1.89 -18.90
CA LEU A 143 4.61 1.23 -18.98
C LEU A 143 4.29 0.82 -20.43
N VAL A 144 3.39 -0.16 -20.61
CA VAL A 144 3.08 -0.73 -21.95
C VAL A 144 2.53 0.33 -22.90
N ASN A 145 1.43 0.97 -22.50
CA ASN A 145 0.77 2.09 -23.18
C ASN A 145 -0.23 2.74 -22.21
N LEU A 146 -0.74 3.90 -22.61
CA LEU A 146 -1.63 4.74 -21.81
C LEU A 146 -2.92 4.00 -21.45
N GLU A 147 -3.53 3.32 -22.43
CA GLU A 147 -4.80 2.61 -22.28
C GLU A 147 -4.69 1.45 -21.31
N TRP A 148 -3.60 0.67 -21.41
CA TRP A 148 -3.32 -0.45 -20.51
C TRP A 148 -3.10 0.05 -19.08
N ALA A 149 -2.27 1.08 -18.87
CA ALA A 149 -2.00 1.62 -17.55
C ALA A 149 -3.28 2.15 -16.89
N LYS A 150 -4.09 2.91 -17.65
CA LYS A 150 -5.39 3.41 -17.23
C LYS A 150 -6.37 2.28 -16.92
N GLY A 151 -6.39 1.22 -17.74
CA GLY A 151 -7.24 0.06 -17.54
C GLY A 151 -6.93 -0.70 -16.25
N VAL A 152 -5.65 -0.92 -15.97
CA VAL A 152 -5.17 -1.57 -14.74
C VAL A 152 -5.54 -0.74 -13.52
N LEU A 153 -5.18 0.54 -13.51
CA LEU A 153 -5.44 1.43 -12.37
C LEU A 153 -6.94 1.60 -12.11
N ASN A 154 -7.76 1.83 -13.14
CA ASN A 154 -9.20 1.96 -12.97
C ASN A 154 -9.86 0.68 -12.42
N THR A 155 -9.37 -0.49 -12.83
CA THR A 155 -9.87 -1.77 -12.32
C THR A 155 -9.54 -1.91 -10.83
N LEU A 156 -8.30 -1.61 -10.45
CA LEU A 156 -7.87 -1.67 -9.05
C LEU A 156 -8.55 -0.62 -8.18
N GLU A 157 -8.80 0.58 -8.70
CA GLU A 157 -9.51 1.65 -7.99
C GLU A 157 -10.92 1.23 -7.58
N LYS A 158 -11.66 0.54 -8.46
CA LYS A 158 -13.00 0.02 -8.15
C LYS A 158 -12.97 -0.94 -6.96
N SER A 159 -12.05 -1.90 -6.99
CA SER A 159 -11.89 -2.86 -5.89
C SER A 159 -11.41 -2.17 -4.60
N ARG A 160 -10.48 -1.23 -4.71
CA ARG A 160 -9.98 -0.43 -3.59
C ARG A 160 -11.10 0.35 -2.90
N ASN A 161 -12.00 0.96 -3.66
CA ASN A 161 -13.12 1.72 -3.09
C ASN A 161 -14.06 0.81 -2.28
N ILE A 162 -14.40 -0.38 -2.79
CA ILE A 162 -15.23 -1.34 -2.04
C ILE A 162 -14.57 -1.71 -0.72
N VAL A 163 -13.28 -2.09 -0.75
CA VAL A 163 -12.53 -2.50 0.44
C VAL A 163 -12.47 -1.37 1.50
N MET A 164 -12.29 -0.13 1.05
CA MET A 164 -12.13 1.02 1.96
C MET A 164 -13.45 1.52 2.55
N HIS A 165 -14.58 1.17 1.94
CA HIS A 165 -15.91 1.49 2.43
C HIS A 165 -16.57 0.32 3.18
N GLY A 166 -15.78 -0.65 3.64
CA GLY A 166 -16.26 -1.79 4.44
C GLY A 166 -17.00 -2.86 3.63
N GLY A 167 -16.92 -2.80 2.31
CA GLY A 167 -17.53 -3.79 1.42
C GLY A 167 -16.68 -5.06 1.27
N ARG A 168 -17.35 -6.14 0.86
CA ARG A 168 -16.72 -7.43 0.57
C ARG A 168 -16.59 -7.64 -0.93
N LEU A 169 -15.41 -8.08 -1.37
CA LEU A 169 -15.19 -8.46 -2.77
C LEU A 169 -15.61 -9.90 -3.03
N SER A 170 -16.11 -10.17 -4.24
CA SER A 170 -16.30 -11.55 -4.71
C SER A 170 -14.95 -12.21 -4.96
N LYS A 171 -14.95 -13.54 -5.08
CA LYS A 171 -13.74 -14.31 -5.39
C LYS A 171 -13.12 -13.87 -6.72
N GLU A 172 -13.96 -13.65 -7.74
CA GLU A 172 -13.54 -13.22 -9.07
C GLU A 172 -12.89 -11.83 -9.03
N ASP A 173 -13.41 -10.92 -8.20
CA ASP A 173 -12.83 -9.59 -8.02
C ASP A 173 -11.48 -9.64 -7.30
N ILE A 174 -11.34 -10.50 -6.29
CA ILE A 174 -10.06 -10.73 -5.60
C ILE A 174 -9.01 -11.30 -6.57
N GLU A 175 -9.38 -12.28 -7.39
CA GLU A 175 -8.50 -12.84 -8.41
C GLU A 175 -8.11 -11.79 -9.46
N ARG A 176 -9.05 -10.91 -9.85
CA ARG A 176 -8.78 -9.80 -10.77
C ARG A 176 -7.80 -8.79 -10.18
N VAL A 177 -7.92 -8.46 -8.90
CA VAL A 177 -6.93 -7.62 -8.18
C VAL A 177 -5.54 -8.27 -8.26
N GLY A 178 -5.44 -9.56 -7.92
CA GLY A 178 -4.17 -10.29 -7.94
C GLY A 178 -3.57 -10.42 -9.36
N MET A 179 -4.39 -10.55 -10.40
CA MET A 179 -3.93 -10.57 -11.79
C MET A 179 -3.35 -9.21 -12.22
N ASN A 180 -4.10 -8.13 -12.02
CA ASN A 180 -3.69 -6.78 -12.41
C ASN A 180 -2.40 -6.33 -11.70
N ILE A 181 -2.26 -6.65 -10.41
CA ILE A 181 -1.04 -6.33 -9.65
C ILE A 181 0.15 -7.13 -10.19
N ARG A 182 -0.02 -8.42 -10.49
CA ARG A 182 1.05 -9.25 -11.06
C ARG A 182 1.51 -8.73 -12.42
N ASP A 183 0.57 -8.36 -13.28
CA ASP A 183 0.89 -7.83 -14.60
C ASP A 183 1.59 -6.47 -14.49
N TRP A 184 1.14 -5.60 -13.58
CA TRP A 184 1.82 -4.34 -13.28
C TRP A 184 3.26 -4.56 -12.80
N ILE A 185 3.47 -5.45 -11.83
CA ILE A 185 4.81 -5.72 -11.29
C ILE A 185 5.74 -6.30 -12.36
N ARG A 186 5.24 -7.15 -13.27
CA ARG A 186 6.06 -7.67 -14.37
C ARG A 186 6.49 -6.60 -15.37
N GLN A 187 5.70 -5.55 -15.51
CA GLN A 187 5.98 -4.46 -16.43
C GLN A 187 6.85 -3.36 -15.80
N ALA A 188 6.49 -2.91 -14.61
CA ALA A 188 7.04 -1.70 -13.98
C ALA A 188 7.95 -1.99 -12.78
N GLY A 189 8.09 -3.27 -12.39
CA GLY A 189 8.87 -3.72 -11.23
C GLY A 189 10.29 -4.18 -11.57
#